data_AF-A0A0G1HFL9-F1
#
_entry.id   AF-A0A0G1HFL9-F1
#
_cell.length_a   1.000
_cell.length_b   1.000
_cell.length_c   1.000
_cell.angle_alpha   90.00
_cell.angle_beta   90.00
_cell.angle_gamma   90.00
#
_symmetry.space_group_name_H-M   'P 1'
#
loop_
_entity.id
_entity.type
_entity.pdbx_description
1 polymer ?
#
loop_
_entity_poly.entity_id
_entity_poly.type
_entity_poly.pdbx_seq_one_letter_code
_entity_poly.pdbx_strand_id
1 'polypeptide(L)'
;MTAAKSLVPTKRKECINRMGNIKIMLIVAFMALLLGLTGVYYAITNGVIKIPGLNSIIAQPSAVQTKLVKVDFAYKIKSISASEIVLVAEKGTFILPYNIMTVDVYKGPTKASPKIPLTDLKVGDSVNMEFVAGKSATLFVSTL
;
A
#
# COMPACT_ATOMS: atom_id res chain seq x y z
N MET A 1 -70.95 49.08 -15.23
CA MET A 1 -70.07 48.07 -14.60
C MET A 1 -68.90 47.85 -15.56
N THR A 2 -67.76 48.46 -15.29
CA THR A 2 -66.62 48.47 -16.23
C THR A 2 -65.44 47.78 -15.55
N ALA A 3 -65.09 46.58 -16.02
CA ALA A 3 -64.03 45.76 -15.45
C ALA A 3 -62.66 46.25 -15.95
N ALA A 4 -61.83 46.74 -15.03
CA ALA A 4 -60.43 47.06 -15.28
C ALA A 4 -59.61 45.77 -15.41
N LYS A 5 -59.10 45.52 -16.62
CA LYS A 5 -58.23 44.37 -16.92
C LYS A 5 -56.80 44.70 -16.47
N SER A 6 -56.39 44.10 -15.36
CA SER A 6 -55.05 44.23 -14.78
C SER A 6 -53.97 43.71 -15.73
N LEU A 7 -53.17 44.61 -16.31
CA LEU A 7 -51.93 44.30 -17.01
C LEU A 7 -50.83 43.97 -15.98
N VAL A 8 -50.62 42.67 -15.74
CA VAL A 8 -49.46 42.20 -14.99
C VAL A 8 -48.22 42.29 -15.90
N PRO A 9 -47.12 42.92 -15.47
CA PRO A 9 -45.98 43.22 -16.34
C PRO A 9 -45.17 41.95 -16.69
N THR A 10 -45.13 41.66 -17.99
CA THR A 10 -44.40 40.55 -18.64
C THR A 10 -42.87 40.58 -18.44
N LYS A 11 -42.30 41.69 -17.95
CA LYS A 11 -40.85 41.83 -17.70
C LYS A 11 -40.28 40.91 -16.61
N ARG A 12 -41.10 40.34 -15.72
CA ARG A 12 -40.60 39.49 -14.63
C ARG A 12 -40.14 38.09 -15.08
N LYS A 13 -40.63 37.60 -16.22
CA LYS A 13 -40.29 36.24 -16.71
C LYS A 13 -38.94 36.17 -17.42
N GLU A 14 -38.46 37.27 -18.01
CA GLU A 14 -37.16 37.29 -18.71
C GLU A 14 -35.96 37.28 -17.76
N CYS A 15 -36.02 37.97 -16.61
CA CYS A 15 -34.90 37.99 -15.65
C CYS A 15 -34.63 36.61 -15.02
N ILE A 16 -35.67 35.80 -14.78
CA ILE A 16 -35.53 34.49 -14.13
C ILE A 16 -34.83 33.49 -15.07
N ASN A 17 -35.12 33.54 -16.38
CA ASN A 17 -34.48 32.67 -17.36
C ASN A 17 -33.00 33.01 -17.60
N ARG A 18 -32.61 34.29 -17.55
CA ARG A 18 -31.18 34.67 -17.65
C ARG A 18 -30.37 34.19 -16.45
N MET A 19 -30.94 34.20 -15.25
CA MET A 19 -30.23 33.81 -14.03
C MET A 19 -30.01 32.29 -13.92
N GLY A 20 -30.90 31.48 -14.50
CA GLY A 20 -30.72 30.02 -14.63
C GLY A 20 -29.58 29.64 -15.58
N ASN A 21 -29.50 30.29 -16.75
CA ASN A 21 -28.46 30.01 -17.74
C ASN A 21 -27.06 30.41 -17.27
N ILE A 22 -26.92 31.48 -16.48
CA ILE A 22 -25.62 31.89 -15.90
C ILE A 22 -25.09 30.85 -14.91
N LYS A 23 -25.97 30.26 -14.08
CA LYS A 23 -25.58 29.20 -13.14
C LYS A 23 -25.11 27.94 -13.86
N ILE A 24 -25.81 27.54 -14.92
CA ILE A 24 -25.44 26.37 -15.73
C ILE A 24 -24.12 26.61 -16.46
N MET A 25 -23.92 27.80 -17.03
CA MET A 25 -22.66 28.15 -17.71
C MET A 25 -21.45 28.09 -16.76
N LEU A 26 -21.63 28.54 -15.51
CA LEU A 26 -20.57 28.55 -14.50
C LEU A 26 -20.20 27.14 -14.02
N ILE A 27 -21.19 26.24 -13.89
CA ILE A 27 -20.96 24.82 -13.57
C ILE A 27 -20.22 24.12 -14.70
N VAL A 28 -20.61 24.35 -15.96
CA VAL A 28 -19.96 23.74 -17.13
C VAL A 28 -18.50 24.22 -17.25
N ALA A 29 -18.25 25.51 -17.02
CA ALA A 29 -16.89 26.06 -17.02
C ALA A 29 -16.02 25.44 -15.91
N PHE A 30 -16.56 25.25 -14.71
CA PHE A 30 -15.84 24.64 -13.59
C PHE A 30 -15.54 23.16 -13.84
N MET A 31 -16.50 22.41 -14.41
CA MET A 31 -16.30 21.01 -14.80
C MET A 31 -15.25 20.85 -15.89
N ALA A 32 -15.26 21.73 -16.91
CA ALA A 32 -14.24 21.73 -17.96
C ALA A 32 -12.84 22.04 -17.41
N LEU A 33 -12.74 22.97 -16.44
CA LEU A 33 -11.48 23.29 -15.77
C LEU A 33 -10.95 22.11 -14.95
N LEU A 34 -11.82 21.44 -14.20
CA LEU A 34 -11.47 20.23 -13.43
C LEU A 34 -10.97 19.10 -14.33
N LEU A 35 -11.69 18.81 -15.42
CA LEU A 35 -11.29 17.78 -16.38
C LEU A 35 -9.95 18.12 -17.04
N GLY A 36 -9.72 19.39 -17.42
CA GLY A 36 -8.46 19.86 -17.97
C GLY A 36 -7.29 19.66 -17.00
N LEU A 37 -7.46 20.03 -15.73
CA LEU A 37 -6.41 19.86 -14.71
C LEU A 37 -6.12 18.38 -14.41
N THR A 38 -7.14 17.52 -14.36
CA THR A 38 -6.92 16.07 -14.20
C THR A 38 -6.21 15.45 -15.40
N GLY A 39 -6.52 15.89 -16.62
CA GLY A 39 -5.84 15.43 -17.83
C GLY A 39 -4.37 15.82 -17.87
N VAL A 40 -4.05 17.06 -17.49
CA VAL A 40 -2.66 17.54 -17.41
C VAL A 40 -1.89 16.81 -16.31
N TYR A 41 -2.49 16.59 -15.13
CA TYR A 41 -1.88 15.81 -14.06
C TYR A 41 -1.55 14.38 -14.52
N TYR A 42 -2.50 13.71 -15.19
CA TYR A 42 -2.31 12.36 -15.70
C TYR A 42 -1.25 12.30 -16.82
N ALA A 43 -1.16 13.32 -17.67
CA ALA A 43 -0.15 13.41 -18.73
C ALA A 43 1.27 13.66 -18.18
N ILE A 44 1.40 14.37 -17.06
CA ILE A 44 2.67 14.57 -16.35
C ILE A 44 3.10 13.27 -15.63
N THR A 45 2.19 12.62 -14.90
CA THR A 45 2.53 11.38 -14.14
C THR A 45 2.86 10.20 -15.05
N ASN A 46 2.24 10.10 -16.23
CA ASN A 46 2.54 9.04 -17.20
C ASN A 46 3.65 9.40 -18.19
N GLY A 47 4.35 10.53 -18.00
CA GLY A 47 5.59 10.85 -18.71
C GLY A 47 5.42 11.27 -20.18
N VAL A 48 4.21 11.66 -20.61
CA VAL A 48 3.93 12.11 -21.98
C VAL A 48 4.46 13.53 -22.21
N ILE A 49 4.42 14.39 -21.17
CA ILE A 49 4.98 15.74 -21.20
C ILE A 49 6.29 15.74 -20.41
N LYS A 50 7.42 15.80 -21.12
CA LYS A 50 8.74 15.97 -20.52
C LYS A 50 8.99 17.47 -20.31
N ILE A 51 8.89 17.96 -19.08
CA ILE A 51 9.21 19.35 -18.75
C ILE A 51 10.74 19.50 -18.74
N PRO A 52 11.35 20.25 -19.66
CA PRO A 52 12.80 20.44 -19.67
C PRO A 52 13.19 21.33 -18.48
N GLY A 53 14.03 20.81 -17.59
CA GLY A 53 14.55 21.57 -16.43
C GLY A 53 14.17 21.00 -15.06
N LEU A 54 13.26 20.04 -14.98
CA LEU A 54 13.01 19.28 -13.75
C LEU A 54 13.91 18.04 -13.69
N ASN A 55 15.22 18.24 -13.85
CA ASN A 55 16.21 17.24 -13.49
C ASN A 55 16.38 17.27 -11.97
N SER A 56 15.30 16.93 -11.25
CA SER A 56 15.45 16.38 -9.92
C SER A 56 16.24 15.10 -10.13
N ILE A 57 17.53 15.17 -9.84
CA ILE A 57 18.36 14.00 -9.58
C ILE A 57 17.71 13.39 -8.34
N ILE A 58 16.65 12.61 -8.54
CA ILE A 58 16.21 11.63 -7.56
C ILE A 58 17.39 10.68 -7.56
N ALA A 59 18.33 10.94 -6.66
CA ALA A 59 19.28 9.94 -6.23
C ALA A 59 18.39 8.82 -5.69
N GLN A 60 18.05 7.89 -6.57
CA GLN A 60 17.39 6.66 -6.23
C GLN A 60 18.32 6.07 -5.18
N PRO A 61 17.95 6.07 -3.88
CA PRO A 61 18.83 5.55 -2.86
C PRO A 61 19.15 4.14 -3.34
N SER A 62 20.43 3.89 -3.63
CA SER A 62 20.87 2.63 -4.22
C SER A 62 20.14 1.55 -3.46
N ALA A 63 19.21 0.86 -4.15
CA ALA A 63 18.33 -0.08 -3.49
C ALA A 63 19.25 -1.03 -2.74
N VAL A 64 19.32 -0.89 -1.42
CA VAL A 64 20.14 -1.75 -0.58
C VAL A 64 19.60 -3.11 -0.91
N GLN A 65 20.34 -3.87 -1.73
CA GLN A 65 19.89 -5.17 -2.18
C GLN A 65 19.73 -5.96 -0.90
N THR A 66 18.47 -6.16 -0.51
CA THR A 66 18.16 -6.88 0.70
C THR A 66 18.55 -8.32 0.44
N LYS A 67 19.79 -8.64 0.81
CA LYS A 67 20.41 -9.93 0.58
C LYS A 67 19.69 -10.94 1.46
N LEU A 68 19.14 -11.98 0.82
CA LEU A 68 18.65 -13.14 1.53
C LEU A 68 19.85 -13.82 2.20
N VAL A 69 19.78 -13.95 3.53
CA VAL A 69 20.78 -14.66 4.31
C VAL A 69 20.20 -16.03 4.65
N LYS A 70 20.86 -17.08 4.15
CA LYS A 70 20.60 -18.45 4.57
C LYS A 70 21.53 -18.79 5.71
N VAL A 71 20.97 -19.35 6.78
CA VAL A 71 21.75 -19.85 7.90
C VAL A 71 21.92 -21.36 7.72
N ASP A 72 23.16 -21.81 7.59
CA ASP A 72 23.50 -23.22 7.33
C ASP A 72 23.56 -24.09 8.60
N PHE A 73 23.11 -23.57 9.74
CA PHE A 73 23.06 -24.30 11.01
C PHE A 73 21.68 -24.18 11.65
N ALA A 74 21.30 -25.22 12.40
CA ALA A 74 19.99 -25.30 13.03
C ALA A 74 19.92 -24.47 14.33
N TYR A 75 18.78 -23.81 14.52
CA TYR A 75 18.37 -23.21 15.79
C TYR A 75 17.39 -24.12 16.51
N LYS A 76 17.35 -24.03 17.84
CA LYS A 76 16.24 -24.56 18.65
C LYS A 76 15.33 -23.42 19.10
N ILE A 77 14.02 -23.65 19.05
CA ILE A 77 13.06 -22.71 19.64
C ILE A 77 13.15 -22.82 21.16
N LYS A 78 13.57 -21.75 21.83
CA LYS A 78 13.68 -21.67 23.29
C LYS A 78 12.40 -21.20 23.94
N SER A 79 11.73 -20.22 23.36
CA SER A 79 10.45 -19.70 23.86
C SER A 79 9.63 -19.08 22.73
N ILE A 80 8.31 -19.14 22.90
CA ILE A 80 7.33 -18.50 22.03
C ILE A 80 6.41 -17.67 22.94
N SER A 81 6.24 -16.40 22.63
CA SER A 81 5.35 -15.48 23.32
C SER A 81 4.39 -14.83 22.32
N ALA A 82 3.47 -14.00 22.80
CA ALA A 82 2.56 -13.27 21.92
C ALA A 82 3.27 -12.24 21.02
N SER A 83 4.48 -11.79 21.39
CA SER A 83 5.22 -10.76 20.64
C SER A 83 6.41 -11.32 19.86
N GLU A 84 7.03 -12.39 20.34
CA GLU A 84 8.31 -12.87 19.80
C GLU A 84 8.54 -14.38 19.92
N ILE A 85 9.43 -14.87 19.06
CA ILE A 85 9.97 -16.22 19.02
C ILE A 85 11.48 -16.12 19.26
N VAL A 86 11.97 -16.82 20.27
CA VAL A 86 13.39 -16.82 20.63
C VAL A 86 14.04 -18.11 20.13
N LEU A 87 15.00 -17.97 19.23
CA LEU A 87 15.78 -19.04 18.61
C LEU A 87 17.19 -19.05 19.21
N VAL A 88 17.69 -20.22 19.58
CA VAL A 88 19.03 -20.37 20.16
C VAL A 88 19.82 -21.42 19.39
N ALA A 89 21.06 -21.07 19.03
CA ALA A 89 22.05 -21.97 18.45
C ALA A 89 23.39 -21.77 19.18
N GLU A 90 24.38 -22.61 18.90
CA GLU A 90 25.74 -22.46 19.44
C GLU A 90 26.37 -21.10 19.08
N LYS A 91 26.02 -20.57 17.89
CA LYS A 91 26.56 -19.31 17.39
C LYS A 91 25.82 -18.06 17.86
N GLY A 92 24.76 -18.21 18.65
CA GLY A 92 24.04 -17.07 19.22
C GLY A 92 22.54 -17.27 19.36
N THR A 93 21.88 -16.19 19.80
CA THR A 93 20.42 -16.12 19.94
C THR A 93 19.87 -15.17 18.88
N PHE A 94 18.73 -15.54 18.30
CA PHE A 94 17.99 -14.74 17.33
C PHE A 94 16.56 -14.54 17.82
N ILE A 95 16.03 -13.33 17.71
CA ILE A 95 14.68 -12.99 18.16
C ILE A 95 13.87 -12.57 16.93
N LEU A 96 12.75 -13.24 16.70
CA LEU A 96 11.83 -12.94 15.61
C LEU A 96 10.51 -12.41 16.18
N PRO A 97 9.84 -11.48 15.49
CA PRO A 97 8.48 -11.11 15.85
C PRO A 97 7.53 -12.28 15.63
N TYR A 98 6.59 -12.49 16.55
CA TYR A 98 5.48 -13.43 16.37
C TYR A 98 4.42 -12.80 15.44
N ASN A 99 4.74 -12.69 14.15
CA ASN A 99 3.89 -12.02 13.16
C ASN A 99 3.88 -12.78 11.82
N ILE A 100 2.69 -13.26 11.42
CA ILE A 100 2.46 -14.01 10.18
C ILE A 100 2.76 -13.20 8.90
N MET A 101 2.80 -11.87 8.97
CA MET A 101 3.14 -11.03 7.82
C MET A 101 4.64 -10.99 7.53
N THR A 102 5.47 -11.30 8.53
CA THR A 102 6.93 -11.20 8.45
C THR A 102 7.62 -12.55 8.64
N VAL A 103 6.94 -13.55 9.22
CA VAL A 103 7.50 -14.87 9.48
C VAL A 103 6.67 -15.95 8.82
N ASP A 104 7.30 -16.68 7.90
CA ASP A 104 6.74 -17.88 7.28
C ASP A 104 7.32 -19.14 7.90
N VAL A 105 6.53 -20.20 8.03
CA VAL A 105 6.96 -21.48 8.60
C VAL A 105 6.61 -22.63 7.66
N TYR A 106 7.58 -23.50 7.41
CA TYR A 106 7.45 -24.68 6.57
C TYR A 106 7.86 -25.94 7.34
N LYS A 107 7.07 -27.00 7.20
CA LYS A 107 7.34 -28.31 7.80
C LYS A 107 8.23 -29.15 6.88
N GLY A 108 9.54 -28.93 6.96
CA GLY A 108 10.55 -29.58 6.14
C GLY A 108 11.66 -28.61 5.72
N PRO A 109 12.64 -29.06 4.93
CA PRO A 109 13.89 -28.33 4.70
C PRO A 109 13.80 -27.18 3.68
N THR A 110 12.68 -27.04 2.95
CA THR A 110 12.58 -26.08 1.84
C THR A 110 11.18 -25.45 1.73
N LYS A 111 11.05 -24.41 0.89
CA LYS A 111 9.76 -23.75 0.62
C LYS A 111 8.77 -24.62 -0.16
N ALA A 112 9.23 -25.74 -0.73
CA ALA A 112 8.35 -26.73 -1.36
C ALA A 112 7.63 -27.62 -0.32
N SER A 113 8.09 -27.61 0.94
CA SER A 113 7.44 -28.31 2.03
C SER A 113 6.09 -27.67 2.39
N PRO A 114 5.19 -28.38 3.10
CA PRO A 114 3.93 -27.81 3.53
C PRO A 114 4.14 -26.58 4.42
N LYS A 115 3.51 -25.46 4.07
CA LYS A 115 3.44 -24.27 4.94
C LYS A 115 2.55 -24.59 6.13
N ILE A 116 3.00 -24.24 7.34
CA ILE A 116 2.25 -24.42 8.58
C ILE A 116 2.05 -23.06 9.27
N PRO A 117 1.00 -22.90 10.10
CA PRO A 117 0.80 -21.68 10.86
C PRO A 117 1.84 -21.54 11.97
N LEU A 118 2.11 -20.30 12.39
CA LEU A 118 3.01 -19.99 13.52
C LEU A 118 2.55 -20.63 14.85
N THR A 119 1.26 -20.93 14.99
CA THR A 119 0.68 -21.61 16.16
C THR A 119 1.13 -23.06 16.30
N ASP A 120 1.61 -23.67 15.23
CA ASP A 120 2.03 -25.08 15.23
C ASP A 120 3.49 -25.24 15.64
N LEU A 121 4.24 -24.14 15.77
CA LEU A 121 5.60 -24.14 16.31
C LEU A 121 5.58 -24.49 17.79
N LYS A 122 6.55 -25.28 18.23
CA LYS A 122 6.71 -25.70 19.61
C LYS A 122 8.09 -25.36 20.14
N VAL A 123 8.14 -25.10 21.45
CA VAL A 123 9.41 -25.01 22.17
C VAL A 123 10.14 -26.34 22.04
N GLY A 124 11.42 -26.28 21.68
CA GLY A 124 12.26 -27.45 21.42
C GLY A 124 12.40 -27.82 19.94
N ASP A 125 11.55 -27.31 19.05
CA ASP A 125 11.65 -27.58 17.61
C ASP A 125 13.00 -27.12 17.07
N SER A 126 13.59 -27.97 16.22
CA SER A 126 14.80 -27.65 15.47
C SER A 126 14.41 -26.99 14.15
N VAL A 127 14.93 -25.80 13.88
CA VAL A 127 14.58 -25.00 12.69
C VAL A 127 15.83 -24.51 11.97
N ASN A 128 15.81 -24.58 10.64
CA ASN A 128 16.72 -23.79 9.82
C ASN A 128 16.04 -22.46 9.46
N MET A 129 16.83 -21.41 9.26
CA MET A 129 16.29 -20.07 9.02
C MET A 129 16.90 -19.46 7.75
N GLU A 130 16.03 -18.89 6.93
CA GLU A 130 16.39 -17.92 5.89
C GLU A 130 15.77 -16.57 6.27
N PHE A 131 16.49 -15.46 6.19
CA PHE A 131 15.93 -14.17 6.54
C PHE A 131 16.48 -13.03 5.68
N VAL A 132 15.70 -11.95 5.66
CA VAL A 132 16.06 -10.67 5.10
C VAL A 132 15.96 -9.65 6.22
N ALA A 133 17.10 -9.10 6.64
CA ALA A 133 17.17 -8.18 7.79
C ALA A 133 16.18 -7.01 7.64
N GLY A 134 15.39 -6.77 8.68
CA GLY A 134 14.37 -5.72 8.72
C GLY A 134 13.15 -5.94 7.82
N LYS A 135 13.01 -7.11 7.18
CA LYS A 135 11.87 -7.41 6.31
C LYS A 135 11.12 -8.68 6.69
N SER A 136 11.79 -9.84 6.62
CA SER A 136 11.12 -11.13 6.81
C SER A 136 12.06 -12.25 7.23
N ALA A 137 11.48 -13.32 7.77
CA ALA A 137 12.16 -14.57 8.07
C ALA A 137 11.31 -15.76 7.60
N THR A 138 11.98 -16.84 7.23
CA THR A 138 11.39 -18.12 6.87
C THR A 138 12.02 -19.20 7.72
N LEU A 139 11.19 -19.91 8.46
CA LEU A 139 11.58 -21.02 9.33
C LEU A 139 11.27 -22.36 8.66
N PHE A 140 12.24 -23.25 8.66
CA PHE A 140 12.16 -24.60 8.12
C PHE A 140 12.26 -25.58 9.28
N VAL A 141 11.12 -26.07 9.75
CA VAL A 141 11.05 -27.02 10.87
C VAL A 141 11.60 -28.36 10.41
N SER A 142 12.67 -28.80 11.05
CA SER A 142 13.30 -30.09 10.79
C SER A 142 12.47 -31.18 11.47
N THR A 143 11.96 -32.11 10.66
CA THR A 143 11.34 -33.34 11.14
C THR A 143 12.43 -34.40 11.28
N LEU A 144 13.21 -34.33 12.35
CA LEU A 144 14.09 -35.42 12.78
C LEU A 144 13.33 -36.37 13.71
#